data_AF-A0A7R9IA96-F1
#
_entry.id   AF-A0A7R9IA96-F1
#
_cell.length_a   1.000
_cell.length_b   1.000
_cell.length_c   1.000
_cell.angle_alpha   90.00
_cell.angle_beta   90.00
_cell.angle_gamma   90.00
#
_symmetry.space_group_name_H-M   'P 1'
#
loop_
_entity.id
_entity.type
_entity.pdbx_description
1 polymer ?
#
loop_
_entity_poly.entity_id
_entity_poly.type
_entity_poly.pdbx_seq_one_letter_code
_entity_poly.pdbx_strand_id
1 'polypeptide(L)'
;MSRSVYLSFSTNATTWLPVNPNYLTLNLAAQVNADESESHYKVYQRLTGLRQTNTIQRGSLDTQVISELIFSFSRQVKFCSSCLSNAAPLSLK
;
A
#
# COMPACT_ATOMS: atom_id res chain seq x y z
N MET A 1 -10.21 11.44 -34.90
CA MET A 1 -9.83 11.43 -33.47
C MET A 1 -10.14 10.05 -32.91
N SER A 2 -9.09 9.23 -32.68
CA SER A 2 -9.22 7.80 -32.40
C SER A 2 -9.60 7.55 -30.93
N ARG A 3 -10.53 6.61 -30.74
CA ARG A 3 -11.33 6.33 -29.54
C ARG A 3 -10.44 5.76 -28.42
N SER A 4 -10.53 6.27 -27.18
CA SER A 4 -9.87 5.67 -26.02
C SER A 4 -10.68 4.47 -25.53
N VAL A 5 -10.28 3.26 -25.93
CA VAL A 5 -11.01 2.00 -25.71
C VAL A 5 -10.58 1.39 -24.36
N TYR A 6 -10.94 2.00 -23.22
CA TYR A 6 -10.82 1.46 -21.83
C TYR A 6 -9.46 1.47 -21.10
N LEU A 7 -8.39 2.07 -21.62
CA LEU A 7 -7.07 2.21 -20.92
C LEU A 7 -6.72 1.08 -19.91
N SER A 8 -6.88 -0.17 -20.39
CA SER A 8 -6.38 -1.45 -19.84
C SER A 8 -7.34 -2.41 -19.10
N PHE A 9 -8.68 -2.30 -19.22
CA PHE A 9 -9.59 -3.39 -18.80
C PHE A 9 -10.06 -4.31 -19.94
N SER A 10 -10.43 -3.77 -21.10
CA SER A 10 -10.93 -4.54 -22.26
C SER A 10 -10.63 -3.83 -23.57
N THR A 11 -10.57 -4.56 -24.69
CA THR A 11 -10.45 -3.99 -26.04
C THR A 11 -11.80 -3.86 -26.77
N ASN A 12 -12.89 -4.39 -26.19
CA ASN A 12 -14.24 -4.34 -26.76
C ASN A 12 -14.93 -3.02 -26.46
N ALA A 13 -15.59 -2.41 -27.45
CA ALA A 13 -16.28 -1.12 -27.35
C ALA A 13 -17.47 -1.03 -26.36
N THR A 14 -17.80 -2.12 -25.66
CA THR A 14 -18.73 -2.16 -24.52
C THR A 14 -18.26 -3.20 -23.51
N THR A 15 -18.36 -2.87 -22.22
CA THR A 15 -18.08 -3.78 -21.09
C THR A 15 -19.39 -4.23 -20.43
N TRP A 16 -19.37 -5.36 -19.71
CA TRP A 16 -20.56 -5.90 -19.04
C TRP A 16 -21.17 -4.93 -18.01
N LEU A 17 -20.33 -4.11 -17.38
CA LEU A 17 -20.71 -3.02 -16.50
C LEU A 17 -20.07 -1.71 -17.00
N PRO A 18 -20.78 -0.57 -16.95
CA PRO A 18 -20.20 0.72 -17.31
C PRO A 18 -18.98 1.06 -16.46
N VAL A 19 -17.92 1.55 -17.11
CA VAL A 19 -16.73 2.06 -16.42
C VAL A 19 -17.03 3.42 -15.81
N ASN A 20 -16.52 3.66 -14.58
CA ASN A 20 -16.71 4.94 -13.91
C ASN A 20 -16.09 6.08 -14.73
N PRO A 21 -16.80 7.19 -15.01
CA PRO A 21 -16.29 8.32 -15.81
C PRO A 21 -14.99 8.96 -15.31
N ASN A 22 -14.68 8.87 -14.01
CA ASN A 22 -13.47 9.45 -13.45
C ASN A 22 -12.17 8.73 -13.85
N TYR A 23 -12.24 7.61 -14.58
CA TYR A 23 -11.08 6.85 -15.04
C TYR A 23 -10.08 7.67 -15.87
N LEU A 24 -10.52 8.79 -16.47
CA LEU A 24 -9.66 9.69 -17.23
C LEU A 24 -8.57 10.33 -16.37
N THR A 25 -8.87 10.61 -15.09
CA THR A 25 -7.95 11.23 -14.14
C THR A 25 -7.51 10.27 -13.03
N LEU A 26 -8.38 9.33 -12.64
CA LEU A 26 -8.12 8.36 -11.59
C LEU A 26 -7.91 6.96 -12.18
N ASN A 27 -6.67 6.67 -12.57
CA ASN A 27 -6.25 5.34 -13.02
C ASN A 27 -4.81 5.04 -12.58
N LEU A 28 -4.37 3.79 -12.76
CA LEU A 28 -3.05 3.35 -12.35
C LEU A 28 -1.93 4.14 -13.05
N ALA A 29 -2.02 4.37 -14.37
CA ALA A 29 -0.99 5.09 -15.10
C ALA A 29 -0.85 6.53 -14.60
N ALA A 30 -1.97 7.21 -14.32
CA ALA A 30 -1.95 8.53 -13.71
C ALA A 30 -1.29 8.49 -12.32
N GLN A 31 -1.64 7.53 -11.46
CA GLN A 31 -1.08 7.44 -10.11
C GLN A 31 0.39 7.00 -10.07
N VAL A 32 0.87 6.25 -11.06
CA VAL A 32 2.29 5.90 -11.20
C VAL A 32 3.12 7.15 -11.53
N ASN A 33 2.60 8.02 -12.39
CA ASN A 33 3.28 9.23 -12.84
C ASN A 33 3.08 10.43 -11.91
N ALA A 34 2.08 10.40 -11.02
CA ALA A 34 1.82 11.46 -10.06
C ALA A 34 2.92 11.58 -9.00
N ASP A 35 3.01 12.76 -8.38
CA ASP A 35 3.93 13.02 -7.27
C ASP A 35 3.64 12.13 -6.06
N GLU A 36 4.66 11.91 -5.23
CA GLU A 36 4.57 11.01 -4.07
C GLU A 36 3.48 11.40 -3.06
N SER A 37 3.18 12.70 -2.94
CA SER A 37 2.14 13.23 -2.04
C SER A 37 0.72 13.09 -2.58
N GLU A 38 0.55 12.78 -3.87
CA GLU A 38 -0.75 12.81 -4.55
C GLU A 38 -1.20 11.42 -5.04
N SER A 39 -0.40 10.38 -4.77
CA SER A 39 -0.64 9.02 -5.29
C SER A 39 -0.99 8.02 -4.20
N HIS A 40 -2.24 7.56 -4.19
CA HIS A 40 -2.67 6.46 -3.33
C HIS A 40 -1.96 5.14 -3.66
N TYR A 41 -1.64 4.90 -4.93
CA TYR A 41 -0.86 3.75 -5.37
C TYR A 41 0.50 3.69 -4.69
N LYS A 42 1.23 4.81 -4.63
CA LYS A 42 2.56 4.89 -4.00
C LYS A 42 2.47 4.70 -2.48
N VAL A 43 1.43 5.27 -1.85
CA VAL A 43 1.13 4.99 -0.43
C VAL A 43 0.90 3.49 -0.20
N TYR A 44 0.09 2.84 -1.04
CA TYR A 44 -0.14 1.40 -0.95
C TYR A 44 1.13 0.57 -1.12
N GLN A 45 2.01 0.91 -2.07
CA GLN A 45 3.30 0.24 -2.25
C GLN A 45 4.18 0.35 -1.00
N ARG A 46 4.28 1.54 -0.40
CA ARG A 46 5.04 1.74 0.85
C ARG A 46 4.46 0.93 2.00
N LEU A 47 3.14 0.89 2.16
CA LEU A 47 2.47 0.12 3.20
C LEU A 47 2.66 -1.40 3.01
N THR A 48 2.62 -1.90 1.77
CA THR A 48 2.89 -3.32 1.50
C THR A 48 4.35 -3.69 1.74
N GLY A 49 5.30 -2.80 1.45
CA GLY A 49 6.70 -2.94 1.87
C GLY A 49 6.84 -2.97 3.40
N LEU A 50 6.18 -2.04 4.10
CA LEU A 50 6.18 -1.97 5.56
C LEU A 50 5.62 -3.26 6.20
N ARG A 51 4.59 -3.89 5.59
CA ARG A 51 4.03 -5.19 6.01
C ARG A 51 5.03 -6.35 5.95
N GLN A 52 6.15 -6.21 5.25
CA GLN A 52 7.20 -7.24 5.20
C GLN A 52 8.15 -7.18 6.40
N THR A 53 8.10 -6.10 7.20
CA THR A 53 8.98 -5.95 8.36
C THR A 53 8.55 -6.86 9.52
N ASN A 54 9.52 -7.39 10.28
CA ASN A 54 9.24 -8.25 11.44
C ASN A 54 8.32 -7.58 12.48
N THR A 55 8.49 -6.27 12.69
CA THR A 55 7.67 -5.49 13.61
C THR A 55 6.19 -5.51 13.21
N ILE A 56 5.88 -5.40 11.92
CA ILE A 56 4.49 -5.37 11.44
C ILE A 56 3.92 -6.78 11.24
N GLN A 57 4.75 -7.77 10.94
CA GLN A 57 4.31 -9.16 10.82
C GLN A 57 4.03 -9.81 12.18
N ARG A 58 4.93 -9.61 13.14
CA ARG A 58 4.96 -10.38 14.40
C ARG A 58 4.90 -9.52 15.66
N GLY A 59 5.10 -8.21 15.54
CA GLY A 59 5.06 -7.32 16.70
C GLY A 59 3.66 -7.25 17.31
N SER A 60 3.61 -7.13 18.63
CA SER A 60 2.39 -6.90 19.39
C SER A 60 1.76 -5.56 19.01
N LEU A 61 0.42 -5.51 19.00
CA LEU A 61 -0.35 -4.30 18.77
C LEU A 61 -0.69 -3.65 20.11
N ASP A 62 -0.41 -2.36 20.21
CA ASP A 62 -0.89 -1.48 21.29
C ASP A 62 -1.72 -0.35 20.66
N THR A 63 -2.87 -0.05 21.23
CA THR A 63 -3.84 0.91 20.70
C THR A 63 -4.22 1.91 21.77
N GLN A 64 -4.25 3.19 21.42
CA GLN A 64 -4.56 4.27 22.34
C GLN A 64 -5.45 5.31 21.64
N VAL A 65 -6.51 5.73 22.30
CA VAL A 65 -7.35 6.85 21.86
C VAL A 65 -6.79 8.11 22.51
N ILE A 66 -6.28 9.04 21.71
CA ILE A 66 -5.70 10.30 22.20
C ILE A 66 -6.81 11.33 22.45
N SER A 67 -7.82 11.35 21.57
CA SER A 67 -9.00 12.21 21.65
C SER A 67 -10.16 11.60 20.85
N GLU A 68 -11.33 12.23 20.87
CA GLU A 68 -12.50 11.79 20.09
C GLU A 68 -12.24 11.64 18.58
N LEU A 69 -11.27 12.40 18.04
CA LEU A 69 -10.94 12.42 16.62
C LEU A 69 -9.63 11.70 16.27
N ILE A 70 -8.86 11.26 17.26
CA ILE A 70 -7.52 10.70 17.04
C ILE A 70 -7.40 9.32 17.67
N PHE A 71 -7.35 8.32 16.80
CA PHE A 71 -6.98 6.96 17.15
C PHE A 71 -5.51 6.70 16.78
N SER A 72 -4.74 6.22 17.74
CA SER A 72 -3.33 5.89 17.56
C SER A 72 -3.09 4.41 17.84
N PHE A 73 -2.10 3.85 17.17
CA PHE A 73 -1.63 2.50 17.46
C PHE A 73 -0.13 2.40 17.22
N SER A 74 0.50 1.46 17.91
CA SER A 74 1.89 1.10 17.70
C SER A 74 2.04 -0.41 17.54
N ARG A 75 3.05 -0.83 16.77
CA ARG A 75 3.46 -2.23 16.66
C ARG A 75 4.88 -2.33 17.17
N GLN A 76 5.12 -3.24 18.11
CA GLN A 76 6.43 -3.41 18.73
C GLN A 76 6.81 -4.88 18.78
N VAL A 77 8.04 -5.20 18.38
CA VAL A 77 8.63 -6.53 18.56
C VAL A 77 9.74 -6.42 19.59
N LYS A 78 9.70 -7.26 20.64
CA LYS A 78 10.79 -7.30 21.62
C LYS A 78 12.03 -7.85 20.94
N PHE A 79 13.13 -7.11 21.02
CA PHE A 79 14.43 -7.63 20.62
C PHE A 79 14.85 -8.69 21.65
N CYS A 80 14.67 -9.97 21.29
CA CYS A 80 15.07 -11.10 22.12
C CYS A 80 16.44 -11.57 21.66
N SER A 81 17.50 -11.25 22.43
CA SER A 81 18.87 -11.69 22.16
C SER A 81 19.04 -13.21 22.29
N SER A 82 18.30 -13.87 23.19
CA SER A 82 18.31 -15.34 23.33
C SER A 82 17.60 -16.08 22.18
N CYS A 83 16.81 -15.37 21.36
CA CYS A 83 16.05 -15.95 20.26
C CYS A 83 16.82 -15.92 18.91
N LEU A 84 18.06 -15.42 18.90
CA LEU A 84 18.85 -15.19 17.69
C LEU A 84 19.74 -16.37 17.28
N SER A 85 19.66 -17.54 17.90
CA SER A 85 20.50 -18.68 17.49
C SER A 85 20.21 -19.18 16.06
N ASN A 86 19.07 -18.81 15.45
CA ASN A 86 18.67 -19.28 14.12
C ASN A 86 18.15 -18.19 13.15
N ALA A 87 18.34 -16.90 13.43
CA ALA A 87 17.92 -15.85 12.50
C ALA A 87 19.04 -15.56 11.48
N ALA A 88 18.82 -15.91 10.21
CA ALA A 88 19.73 -15.63 9.10
C ALA A 88 20.15 -14.16 9.09
N PRO A 89 21.45 -13.86 8.84
CA PRO A 89 21.96 -12.50 8.95
C PRO A 89 21.30 -11.60 7.91
N LEU A 90 20.80 -10.45 8.39
CA LEU A 90 20.37 -9.36 7.54
C LEU A 90 21.61 -8.81 6.81
N SER A 91 21.75 -9.14 5.53
CA SER A 91 22.72 -8.49 4.65
C SER A 91 22.29 -7.03 4.45
N LEU A 92 22.95 -6.13 5.16
CA LEU A 92 23.04 -4.72 4.79
C LEU A 92 23.87 -4.63 3.50
N LYS A 93 23.25 -4.13 2.43
CA LYS A 93 23.96 -3.60 1.27
C LYS A 93 24.16 -2.11 1.45
#